data_AF-A0A3D6CJL8-F1
#
_entry.id   AF-A0A3D6CJL8-F1
#
_cell.length_a   1.000
_cell.length_b   1.000
_cell.length_c   1.000
_cell.angle_alpha   90.00
_cell.angle_beta   90.00
_cell.angle_gamma   90.00
#
_symmetry.space_group_name_H-M   'P 1'
#
loop_
_entity.id
_entity.type
_entity.pdbx_description
1 polymer ?
#
loop_
_entity_poly.entity_id
_entity_poly.type
_entity_poly.pdbx_seq_one_letter_code
_entity_poly.pdbx_strand_id
1 'polypeptide(L)'
;LKEIKKIFIFQGFLLTFFGMCVGLFLGTVLVFLQKEFGLFMIVPNLAYPVEFRITNLLIVFCTITILGFLAAKIASSRISEDFIEK
;
A
#
# COMPACT_ATOMS: atom_id res chain seq x y z
N LEU A 1 -24.02 16.55 0.18
CA LEU A 1 -22.54 16.63 0.31
C LEU A 1 -21.92 15.70 1.38
N LYS A 2 -22.40 15.68 2.64
CA LYS A 2 -21.80 14.86 3.72
C LYS A 2 -21.73 13.35 3.40
N GLU A 3 -22.82 12.75 2.91
CA GLU A 3 -22.85 11.33 2.56
C GLU A 3 -21.92 11.00 1.38
N ILE A 4 -21.90 11.85 0.36
CA ILE A 4 -20.98 11.70 -0.79
C ILE A 4 -19.52 11.74 -0.31
N LYS A 5 -19.16 12.71 0.53
CA LYS A 5 -17.83 12.80 1.15
C LYS A 5 -17.47 11.53 1.92
N LYS A 6 -18.42 10.94 2.64
CA LYS A 6 -18.22 9.69 3.38
C LYS A 6 -17.94 8.51 2.44
N ILE A 7 -18.72 8.37 1.36
CA ILE A 7 -18.50 7.34 0.34
C ILE A 7 -17.11 7.46 -0.27
N PHE A 8 -16.68 8.66 -0.64
CA PHE A 8 -15.34 8.89 -1.20
C PHE A 8 -14.21 8.57 -0.21
N ILE A 9 -14.36 8.88 1.08
CA ILE A 9 -13.37 8.48 2.11
C ILE A 9 -13.27 6.97 2.18
N PHE A 10 -14.40 6.27 2.30
CA PHE A 10 -14.40 4.82 2.37
C PHE A 10 -13.84 4.20 1.08
N GLN A 11 -14.24 4.67 -0.09
CA GLN A 11 -13.75 4.15 -1.36
C GLN A 11 -12.24 4.36 -1.53
N GLY A 12 -11.74 5.58 -1.24
CA GLY A 12 -10.31 5.87 -1.32
C GLY A 12 -9.48 5.07 -0.29
N PHE A 13 -10.02 4.91 0.92
CA PHE A 13 -9.38 4.08 1.94
C PHE A 13 -9.37 2.60 1.55
N LEU A 14 -10.49 2.04 1.08
CA LEU A 14 -10.59 0.65 0.62
C LEU A 14 -9.62 0.39 -0.54
N LEU A 15 -9.51 1.30 -1.50
CA LEU A 15 -8.56 1.19 -2.61
C LEU A 15 -7.11 1.08 -2.09
N THR A 16 -6.75 1.94 -1.15
CA THR A 16 -5.40 1.94 -0.55
C THR A 16 -5.15 0.67 0.26
N PHE A 17 -6.13 0.24 1.04
CA PHE A 17 -6.05 -0.97 1.85
C PHE A 17 -5.90 -2.23 0.97
N PHE A 18 -6.68 -2.33 -0.10
CA PHE A 18 -6.57 -3.45 -1.04
C PHE A 18 -5.22 -3.43 -1.77
N GLY A 19 -4.78 -2.25 -2.23
CA GLY A 19 -3.46 -2.09 -2.84
C GLY A 19 -2.32 -2.50 -1.90
N MET A 20 -2.42 -2.16 -0.61
CA MET A 20 -1.49 -2.58 0.42
C MET A 20 -1.49 -4.11 0.60
N CYS A 21 -2.66 -4.75 0.70
CA CYS A 21 -2.75 -6.20 0.83
C CYS A 21 -2.11 -6.92 -0.36
N VAL A 22 -2.42 -6.48 -1.59
CA VAL A 22 -1.84 -7.05 -2.81
C VAL A 22 -0.34 -6.79 -2.88
N GLY A 23 0.10 -5.57 -2.58
CA GLY A 23 1.52 -5.20 -2.59
C GLY A 23 2.34 -5.97 -1.56
N LEU A 24 1.83 -6.14 -0.33
CA LEU A 24 2.49 -6.93 0.71
C LEU A 24 2.52 -8.42 0.36
N PHE A 25 1.44 -8.95 -0.23
CA PHE A 25 1.41 -10.33 -0.71
C PHE A 25 2.49 -10.56 -1.78
N LEU A 26 2.50 -9.73 -2.82
CA LEU A 26 3.50 -9.80 -3.90
C LEU A 26 4.93 -9.61 -3.36
N GLY A 27 5.15 -8.62 -2.50
CA GLY A 27 6.45 -8.37 -1.89
C GLY A 27 6.95 -9.56 -1.06
N THR A 28 6.06 -10.20 -0.30
CA THR A 28 6.39 -11.40 0.48
C THR A 28 6.77 -12.57 -0.43
N VAL A 29 5.98 -12.81 -1.49
CA VAL A 29 6.27 -13.85 -2.49
C VAL A 29 7.62 -13.60 -3.16
N LEU A 30 7.90 -12.36 -3.57
CA LEU A 30 9.18 -12.00 -4.20
C LEU A 30 10.37 -12.22 -3.27
N VAL A 31 10.27 -11.84 -1.98
CA VAL A 31 11.33 -12.10 -1.00
C VAL A 31 11.55 -13.59 -0.80
N PHE A 32 10.47 -14.39 -0.78
CA PHE A 32 10.56 -15.84 -0.69
C PHE A 32 11.27 -16.45 -1.91
N LEU A 33 10.88 -16.07 -3.13
CA LEU A 33 11.54 -16.53 -4.35
C LEU A 33 13.02 -16.10 -4.40
N GLN A 34 13.34 -14.89 -3.96
CA GLN A 34 14.72 -14.42 -3.89
C GLN A 34 15.57 -15.26 -2.92
N LYS A 35 15.01 -15.74 -1.81
CA LYS A 35 15.72 -16.63 -0.87
C LYS A 35 16.00 -18.02 -1.46
N GLU A 36 15.02 -18.61 -2.14
CA GLU A 36 15.13 -19.96 -2.70
C GLU A 36 15.98 -20.00 -3.98
N PHE A 37 15.78 -19.04 -4.88
CA PHE A 37 16.36 -19.08 -6.23
C PHE A 37 17.49 -18.08 -6.46
N GLY A 38 17.71 -17.12 -5.56
CA GLY A 38 18.78 -16.13 -5.71
C GLY A 38 18.66 -15.31 -7.00
N LEU A 39 17.44 -14.89 -7.37
CA LEU A 39 17.10 -14.25 -8.65
C LEU A 39 18.01 -13.05 -8.98
N PHE A 40 18.34 -12.24 -7.97
CA PHE A 40 19.27 -11.13 -8.08
C PHE A 40 20.59 -11.48 -7.42
N MET A 41 21.70 -11.45 -8.19
CA MET A 41 23.06 -11.69 -7.71
C MET A 41 23.85 -10.38 -7.64
N ILE A 42 24.66 -10.20 -6.58
CA ILE A 42 25.57 -9.06 -6.43
C ILE A 42 26.85 -9.30 -7.24
N VAL A 43 27.41 -10.50 -7.12
CA VAL A 43 28.57 -11.00 -7.85
C VAL A 43 28.30 -12.43 -8.32
N PRO A 44 29.07 -12.96 -9.29
CA PRO A 44 28.96 -14.36 -9.68
C PRO A 44 29.03 -15.25 -8.44
N ASN A 45 28.03 -16.11 -8.25
CA ASN A 45 27.91 -17.03 -7.12
C ASN A 45 27.53 -16.40 -5.74
N LEU A 46 27.09 -15.14 -5.68
CA LEU A 46 26.58 -14.52 -4.45
C LEU A 46 25.25 -13.79 -4.68
N ALA A 47 24.15 -14.41 -4.25
CA ALA A 47 22.82 -13.80 -4.29
C ALA A 47 22.71 -12.58 -3.35
N TYR A 48 21.88 -11.61 -3.71
CA TYR A 48 21.57 -10.46 -2.86
C TYR A 48 20.86 -10.93 -1.58
N PRO A 49 21.43 -10.66 -0.39
CA PRO A 49 20.89 -11.18 0.86
C PRO A 49 19.61 -10.43 1.23
N VAL A 50 18.49 -11.13 1.26
CA VAL A 50 17.20 -10.61 1.72
C VAL A 50 16.81 -11.25 3.04
N GLU A 51 16.34 -10.44 3.98
CA GLU A 51 15.87 -10.90 5.27
C GLU A 51 14.39 -10.56 5.45
N PHE A 52 13.56 -11.59 5.64
CA PHE A 52 12.15 -11.41 5.92
C PHE A 52 11.97 -11.17 7.43
N ARG A 53 11.71 -9.92 7.80
CA ARG A 53 11.40 -9.52 9.17
C ARG A 53 9.93 -9.12 9.27
N ILE A 54 9.18 -9.80 10.15
CA ILE A 54 7.77 -9.50 10.42
C ILE A 54 7.60 -8.03 10.85
N THR A 55 8.57 -7.49 11.61
CA THR A 55 8.59 -6.08 12.01
C THR A 55 8.53 -5.13 10.82
N ASN A 56 9.25 -5.42 9.73
CA ASN A 56 9.22 -4.57 8.53
C ASN A 56 7.84 -4.62 7.86
N LEU A 57 7.23 -5.82 7.81
CA LEU A 57 5.88 -5.99 7.26
C LEU A 57 4.84 -5.21 8.07
N LEU A 58 4.91 -5.25 9.40
CA LEU A 58 4.06 -4.46 10.29
C LEU A 58 4.27 -2.95 10.13
N ILE A 59 5.52 -2.49 10.02
CA ILE A 59 5.83 -1.08 9.78
C ILE A 59 5.22 -0.59 8.46
N VAL A 60 5.37 -1.36 7.39
CA VAL A 60 4.79 -1.01 6.08
C VAL A 60 3.26 -1.01 6.14
N PHE A 61 2.65 -2.01 6.78
CA PHE A 61 1.21 -2.06 6.98
C PHE A 61 0.67 -0.83 7.72
N CYS A 62 1.30 -0.48 8.86
CA CYS A 62 0.89 0.65 9.67
C CYS A 62 1.06 1.98 8.93
N THR A 63 2.21 2.18 8.26
CA THR A 63 2.49 3.43 7.54
C THR A 63 1.52 3.64 6.38
N ILE A 64 1.27 2.62 5.54
CA ILE A 64 0.33 2.73 4.42
C ILE A 64 -1.10 2.94 4.91
N THR A 65 -1.52 2.25 5.96
CA THR A 65 -2.88 2.41 6.52
C THR A 65 -3.11 3.84 7.01
N ILE A 66 -2.17 4.40 7.79
CA ILE A 66 -2.27 5.77 8.32
C ILE A 66 -2.26 6.78 7.18
N LEU A 67 -1.28 6.69 6.29
CA LEU A 67 -1.14 7.64 5.17
C LEU A 67 -2.32 7.53 4.19
N GLY A 68 -2.78 6.32 3.90
CA GLY A 68 -3.93 6.06 3.04
C GLY A 68 -5.22 6.65 3.58
N PHE A 69 -5.46 6.49 4.89
CA PHE A 69 -6.62 7.11 5.54
C PHE A 69 -6.55 8.64 5.50
N LEU A 70 -5.38 9.22 5.78
CA LEU A 70 -5.18 10.67 5.72
C LEU A 70 -5.37 11.20 4.29
N ALA A 71 -4.83 10.52 3.29
CA ALA A 71 -5.00 10.87 1.88
C ALA A 71 -6.47 10.83 1.46
N ALA A 72 -7.22 9.78 1.83
CA ALA A 72 -8.64 9.65 1.55
C ALA A 72 -9.46 10.78 2.21
N LYS A 73 -9.13 11.14 3.46
CA LYS A 73 -9.75 12.26 4.17
C LYS A 73 -9.48 13.61 3.49
N ILE A 74 -8.23 13.87 3.09
CA ILE A 74 -7.84 15.11 2.40
C ILE A 74 -8.52 15.21 1.04
N ALA A 75 -8.53 14.14 0.26
CA ALA A 75 -9.16 14.10 -1.06
C ALA A 75 -10.66 14.40 -0.97
N SER A 76 -11.38 13.75 -0.05
CA SER A 76 -12.81 13.98 0.17
C SER A 76 -13.14 15.40 0.67
N SER A 77 -12.24 16.00 1.46
CA SER A 77 -12.43 17.37 1.96
C SER A 77 -12.50 18.41 0.83
N ARG A 78 -11.81 18.16 -0.30
CA ARG A 78 -11.79 19.04 -1.48
C ARG A 78 -13.03 18.97 -2.36
N ILE A 79 -13.95 18.04 -2.11
CA ILE A 79 -15.22 17.95 -2.85
C ILE A 79 -16.12 19.13 -2.42
N SER A 80 -16.42 20.03 -3.36
CA SER A 80 -17.34 21.18 -3.18
C SER A 80 -18.60 21.00 -4.03
N GLU A 81 -19.66 21.76 -3.76
CA GLU A 81 -20.94 21.71 -4.48
C GLU A 81 -20.78 22.07 -5.98
N ASP A 82 -19.92 23.04 -6.29
CA ASP A 82 -19.51 23.39 -7.67
C ASP A 82 -18.88 22.23 -8.46
N PHE A 83 -18.37 21.21 -7.78
CA PHE A 83 -17.75 20.04 -8.40
C PHE A 83 -18.76 18.97 -8.81
N ILE A 84 -20.02 19.08 -8.35
CA ILE A 84 -21.10 18.10 -8.60
C ILE A 84 -22.10 18.64 -9.64
N GLU A 85 -22.23 19.96 -9.78
CA GLU A 85 -23.17 20.62 -10.72
C GLU A 85 -22.62 20.85 -12.15
N LYS A 86 -21.39 20.40 -12.45
CA LYS A 86 -20.87 20.31 -13.83
C LYS A 86 -20.87 18.87 -14.31
#